data_AF-B3RVS3-F1
#
_entry.id   AF-B3RVS3-F1
#
_cell.length_a   1.000
_cell.length_b   1.000
_cell.length_c   1.000
_cell.angle_alpha   90.00
_cell.angle_beta   90.00
_cell.angle_gamma   90.00
#
_symmetry.space_group_name_H-M   'P 1'
#
loop_
_entity.id
_entity.type
_entity.pdbx_description
1 polymer ?
#
loop_
_entity_poly.entity_id
_entity_poly.type
_entity_poly.pdbx_seq_one_letter_code
_entity_poly.pdbx_strand_id
1 'polypeptide(L)'
;MGYNNIVVILADRGANLNINSKLGFTPLHYACKEGQFQCAKTLIEKGADVNAMSSIGFTPLYVAAQGNFVDIVKLLLKHGADHRRPLRVGRFIPLHVAQKQGHENVVRILSEAN
;
A
#
# COMPACT_ATOMS: atom_id res chain seq x y z
N MET A 1 13.74 12.74 -7.54
CA MET A 1 13.38 12.80 -8.98
C MET A 1 12.84 11.44 -9.35
N GLY A 2 11.52 11.32 -9.41
CA GLY A 2 10.80 10.07 -9.15
C GLY A 2 10.59 9.20 -10.39
N TYR A 3 10.58 7.89 -10.15
CA TYR A 3 10.30 6.82 -11.11
C TYR A 3 8.89 6.87 -11.75
N ASN A 4 8.09 7.92 -11.49
CA ASN A 4 6.75 8.11 -12.03
C ASN A 4 6.69 7.95 -13.55
N ASN A 5 7.62 8.58 -14.28
CA ASN A 5 7.65 8.50 -15.74
C ASN A 5 7.87 7.05 -16.21
N ILE A 6 8.70 6.29 -15.49
CA ILE A 6 8.96 4.88 -15.80
C ILE A 6 7.73 4.03 -15.49
N VAL A 7 7.06 4.26 -14.36
CA VAL A 7 5.81 3.56 -13.99
C VAL A 7 4.73 3.80 -15.04
N VAL A 8 4.54 5.04 -15.49
CA VAL A 8 3.57 5.38 -16.56
C VAL A 8 3.92 4.66 -17.86
N ILE A 9 5.18 4.76 -18.31
CA ILE A 9 5.62 4.14 -19.57
C ILE A 9 5.46 2.62 -19.54
N LEU A 10 5.79 1.97 -18.42
CA LEU A 10 5.64 0.53 -18.28
C LEU A 10 4.17 0.12 -18.28
N ALA A 11 3.32 0.83 -17.54
CA ALA A 11 1.88 0.57 -17.52
C ALA A 11 1.25 0.71 -18.91
N ASP A 12 1.59 1.79 -19.64
CA ASP A 12 1.07 2.04 -20.99
C ASP A 12 1.56 1.02 -22.03
N ARG A 13 2.70 0.36 -21.78
CA ARG A 13 3.20 -0.76 -22.59
C ARG A 13 2.64 -2.12 -22.17
N GLY A 14 1.62 -2.15 -21.31
CA GLY A 14 0.95 -3.37 -20.88
C GLY A 14 1.73 -4.17 -19.83
N ALA A 15 2.64 -3.52 -19.08
CA ALA A 15 3.26 -4.19 -17.94
C ALA A 15 2.17 -4.57 -16.92
N ASN A 16 2.19 -5.83 -16.49
CA ASN A 16 1.27 -6.29 -15.46
C ASN A 16 1.66 -5.69 -14.10
N LEU A 17 0.83 -4.76 -13.60
CA LEU A 17 1.04 -4.04 -12.35
C LEU A 17 0.79 -4.87 -11.10
N ASN A 18 0.28 -6.09 -11.27
CA ASN A 18 0.01 -7.06 -10.21
C ASN A 18 1.02 -8.21 -10.23
N ILE A 19 2.16 -8.06 -10.92
CA ILE A 19 3.26 -9.03 -10.84
C ILE A 19 3.81 -9.03 -9.42
N ASN A 20 3.93 -10.23 -8.88
CA ASN A 20 4.48 -10.49 -7.58
C ASN A 20 5.98 -10.79 -7.67
N SER A 21 6.77 -10.19 -6.80
CA SER A 21 8.13 -10.69 -6.52
C SER A 21 8.07 -12.10 -5.93
N LYS A 22 9.22 -12.77 -5.73
CA LYS A 22 9.28 -14.07 -5.04
C LYS A 22 8.64 -14.04 -3.65
N LEU A 23 8.53 -12.87 -3.03
CA LEU A 23 7.90 -12.64 -1.73
C LEU A 23 6.46 -12.13 -1.84
N GLY A 24 5.85 -12.13 -3.02
CA GLY A 24 4.47 -11.68 -3.21
C GLY A 24 4.28 -10.17 -3.27
N PHE A 25 5.35 -9.36 -3.26
CA PHE A 25 5.21 -7.90 -3.31
C PHE A 25 4.95 -7.42 -4.73
N THR A 26 3.92 -6.59 -4.90
CA THR A 26 3.59 -5.88 -6.14
C THR A 26 4.32 -4.52 -6.22
N PRO A 27 4.41 -3.90 -7.41
CA PRO A 27 4.85 -2.51 -7.56
C PRO A 27 4.19 -1.53 -6.56
N LEU A 28 2.90 -1.71 -6.26
CA LEU A 28 2.18 -0.85 -5.32
C LEU A 28 2.73 -0.99 -3.88
N HIS A 29 3.15 -2.18 -3.46
CA HIS A 29 3.80 -2.35 -2.17
C HIS A 29 5.10 -1.56 -2.07
N TYR A 30 5.94 -1.61 -3.12
CA TYR A 30 7.20 -0.88 -3.15
C TYR A 30 6.97 0.64 -3.16
N ALA A 31 6.00 1.12 -3.92
CA ALA A 31 5.63 2.55 -3.89
C ALA A 31 5.19 3.00 -2.48
N CYS A 32 4.41 2.16 -1.78
CA CYS A 32 3.99 2.43 -0.40
C CYS A 32 5.16 2.36 0.59
N LYS A 33 6.08 1.39 0.42
CA LYS A 33 7.27 1.21 1.27
C LYS A 33 8.20 2.42 1.21
N GLU A 34 8.36 2.99 0.02
CA GLU A 34 9.29 4.10 -0.25
C GLU A 34 8.61 5.47 -0.15
N GLY A 35 7.35 5.54 0.30
CA GLY A 35 6.63 6.82 0.45
C GLY A 35 6.35 7.56 -0.87
N GLN A 36 6.35 6.86 -2.00
CA GLN A 36 6.22 7.47 -3.32
C GLN A 36 4.74 7.70 -3.69
N PHE A 37 4.14 8.76 -3.13
CA PHE A 37 2.72 9.07 -3.32
C PHE A 37 2.28 9.09 -4.78
N GLN A 38 3.01 9.80 -5.65
CA GLN A 38 2.63 9.93 -7.06
C GLN A 38 2.75 8.60 -7.83
N CYS A 39 3.71 7.73 -7.46
CA CYS A 39 3.83 6.40 -8.03
C CYS A 39 2.65 5.54 -7.59
N ALA A 40 2.33 5.55 -6.29
CA ALA A 40 1.20 4.81 -5.74
C ALA A 40 -0.13 5.24 -6.41
N LYS A 41 -0.36 6.55 -6.54
CA LYS A 41 -1.53 7.10 -7.23
C LYS A 41 -1.63 6.61 -8.67
N THR A 42 -0.55 6.71 -9.43
CA THR A 42 -0.51 6.27 -10.83
C THR A 42 -0.79 4.77 -10.95
N LEU A 43 -0.19 3.95 -10.09
CA LEU A 43 -0.39 2.49 -10.08
C LEU A 43 -1.86 2.13 -9.83
N ILE A 44 -2.49 2.78 -8.84
CA ILE A 44 -3.90 2.56 -8.49
C ILE A 44 -4.81 3.00 -9.66
N GLU A 45 -4.57 4.16 -10.24
CA GLU A 45 -5.32 4.68 -11.40
C GLU A 45 -5.19 3.76 -12.63
N LYS A 46 -4.08 3.03 -12.75
CA LYS A 46 -3.83 2.05 -13.83
C LYS A 46 -4.29 0.63 -13.47
N GLY A 47 -4.98 0.43 -12.34
CA GLY A 47 -5.60 -0.85 -11.98
C GLY A 47 -4.72 -1.79 -11.15
N ALA A 48 -3.72 -1.28 -10.44
CA ALA A 48 -3.03 -2.07 -9.41
C ALA A 48 -4.01 -2.46 -8.29
N ASP A 49 -3.92 -3.71 -7.84
CA ASP A 49 -4.74 -4.23 -6.74
C ASP A 49 -4.31 -3.60 -5.40
N VAL A 50 -5.16 -2.73 -4.88
CA VAL A 50 -4.98 -2.03 -3.59
C VAL A 50 -4.96 -2.98 -2.39
N ASN A 51 -5.52 -4.18 -2.55
CA ASN A 51 -5.64 -5.21 -1.52
C ASN A 51 -4.71 -6.41 -1.79
N ALA A 52 -3.78 -6.28 -2.74
CA ALA A 52 -2.80 -7.32 -3.03
C ALA A 52 -2.08 -7.77 -1.75
N MET A 53 -1.86 -9.07 -1.61
CA MET A 53 -1.17 -9.63 -0.45
C MET A 53 0.17 -10.22 -0.84
N SER A 54 1.21 -9.87 -0.07
CA SER A 54 2.49 -10.59 -0.12
C SER A 54 2.34 -12.04 0.36
N SER A 55 3.40 -12.85 0.21
CA SER A 55 3.39 -14.25 0.65
C SER A 55 3.12 -14.41 2.15
N ILE A 56 3.51 -13.41 2.96
CA ILE A 56 3.25 -13.32 4.40
C ILE A 56 1.98 -12.53 4.74
N GLY A 57 1.26 -12.06 3.73
CA GLY A 57 -0.04 -11.40 3.86
C GLY A 57 0.01 -9.87 3.99
N PHE A 58 1.18 -9.23 3.88
CA PHE A 58 1.27 -7.76 3.92
C PHE A 58 0.49 -7.17 2.75
N THR A 59 -0.31 -6.14 3.03
CA THR A 59 -1.01 -5.33 2.03
C THR A 59 -0.27 -4.02 1.80
N PRO A 60 -0.52 -3.31 0.68
CA PRO A 60 0.00 -1.96 0.49
C PRO A 60 -0.33 -1.02 1.66
N LEU A 61 -1.55 -1.13 2.22
CA LEU A 61 -1.99 -0.34 3.36
C LEU A 61 -1.19 -0.64 4.63
N TYR A 62 -0.90 -1.92 4.89
CA TYR A 62 -0.04 -2.30 6.02
C TYR A 62 1.35 -1.65 5.90
N VAL A 63 1.94 -1.72 4.70
CA VAL A 63 3.28 -1.16 4.44
C VAL A 63 3.27 0.37 4.57
N ALA A 64 2.25 1.05 4.04
CA ALA A 64 2.12 2.51 4.18
C ALA A 64 1.93 2.94 5.64
N ALA A 65 1.14 2.18 6.41
CA ALA A 65 0.93 2.42 7.84
C ALA A 65 2.21 2.22 8.66
N GLN A 66 2.99 1.20 8.33
CA GLN A 66 4.30 0.94 8.94
C GLN A 66 5.30 2.07 8.68
N GLY A 67 5.18 2.82 7.58
CA GLY A 67 6.06 3.93 7.23
C GLY A 67 5.55 5.33 7.61
N ASN A 68 4.39 5.43 8.29
CA ASN A 68 3.72 6.69 8.60
C ASN A 68 3.38 7.56 7.37
N PHE A 69 3.17 6.95 6.20
CA PHE A 69 2.88 7.69 4.97
C PHE A 69 1.39 8.07 4.89
N VAL A 70 1.01 9.08 5.67
CA VAL A 70 -0.37 9.55 5.87
C VAL A 70 -1.12 9.75 4.55
N ASP A 71 -0.52 10.40 3.56
CA ASP A 71 -1.19 10.70 2.29
C ASP A 71 -1.43 9.44 1.47
N ILE A 72 -0.51 8.46 1.53
CA ILE A 72 -0.66 7.17 0.87
C ILE A 72 -1.73 6.33 1.58
N VAL A 73 -1.78 6.35 2.92
CA VAL A 73 -2.83 5.68 3.69
C VAL A 73 -4.21 6.20 3.28
N LYS A 74 -4.39 7.53 3.24
CA LYS A 74 -5.65 8.15 2.79
C LYS A 74 -5.99 7.79 1.35
N LEU A 75 -5.00 7.80 0.45
CA LEU A 75 -5.16 7.39 -0.94
C LEU A 75 -5.66 5.95 -1.05
N LEU A 76 -5.01 5.01 -0.36
CA LEU A 76 -5.38 3.60 -0.37
C LEU A 76 -6.80 3.37 0.17
N LEU A 77 -7.14 4.00 1.30
CA LEU A 77 -8.50 3.93 1.88
C LEU A 77 -9.56 4.47 0.90
N LYS A 78 -9.28 5.61 0.26
CA LYS A 78 -10.17 6.21 -0.75
C LYS A 78 -10.45 5.24 -1.93
N HIS A 79 -9.50 4.38 -2.26
CA HIS A 79 -9.61 3.39 -3.33
C HIS A 79 -10.03 2.00 -2.84
N GLY A 80 -10.56 1.87 -1.62
CA GLY A 80 -11.16 0.63 -1.12
C GLY A 80 -10.18 -0.36 -0.52
N ALA A 81 -9.04 0.11 0.00
CA ALA A 81 -8.15 -0.73 0.78
C ALA A 81 -8.82 -1.20 2.08
N ASP A 82 -8.81 -2.50 2.32
CA ASP A 82 -9.39 -3.12 3.51
C ASP A 82 -8.44 -2.95 4.71
N HIS A 83 -8.80 -2.07 5.63
CA HIS A 83 -8.03 -1.78 6.83
C HIS A 83 -8.34 -2.71 8.01
N ARG A 84 -9.35 -3.57 7.89
CA ARG A 84 -9.75 -4.54 8.92
C ARG A 84 -9.28 -5.96 8.59
N ARG A 85 -8.86 -6.21 7.35
CA ARG A 85 -8.34 -7.51 6.93
C ARG A 85 -7.04 -7.85 7.68
N PRO A 86 -7.02 -8.97 8.42
CA PRO A 86 -5.81 -9.41 9.09
C PRO A 86 -4.81 -10.00 8.09
N LEU A 87 -3.52 -9.80 8.39
CA LEU A 87 -2.42 -10.53 7.79
C LEU A 87 -2.58 -12.04 8.02
N ARG A 88 -1.99 -12.84 7.13
CA ARG A 88 -1.97 -14.31 7.25
C ARG A 88 -1.27 -14.76 8.55
N VAL A 89 -0.21 -14.08 8.95
CA VAL A 89 0.57 -14.41 10.15
C VAL A 89 0.25 -13.42 11.27
N GLY A 90 -0.10 -13.94 12.45
CA GLY A 90 -0.28 -13.15 13.67
C GLY A 90 -1.55 -12.31 13.74
N ARG A 91 -2.46 -12.41 12.77
CA ARG A 91 -3.72 -11.65 12.68
C ARG A 91 -3.54 -10.13 12.87
N PHE A 92 -2.39 -9.59 12.47
CA PHE A 92 -2.15 -8.15 12.56
C PHE A 92 -2.97 -7.41 11.50
N ILE A 93 -3.41 -6.19 11.80
CA ILE A 93 -4.03 -5.28 10.83
C ILE A 93 -3.16 -4.02 10.69
N PRO A 94 -3.35 -3.19 9.65
CA PRO A 94 -2.61 -1.94 9.49
C PRO A 94 -2.62 -1.04 10.75
N LEU A 95 -3.72 -1.04 11.52
CA LEU A 95 -3.80 -0.29 12.78
C LEU A 95 -2.78 -0.78 13.82
N HIS A 96 -2.60 -2.09 13.98
CA HIS A 96 -1.68 -2.65 14.98
C HIS A 96 -0.22 -2.25 14.70
N VAL A 97 0.20 -2.22 13.42
CA VAL A 97 1.57 -1.79 13.08
C VAL A 97 1.74 -0.29 13.29
N ALA A 98 0.74 0.53 12.98
CA ALA A 98 0.79 1.97 13.25
C ALA A 98 0.90 2.25 14.76
N GLN A 99 0.13 1.54 15.60
CA GLN A 99 0.20 1.65 17.06
C GLN A 99 1.57 1.22 17.60
N LYS A 100 2.08 0.07 17.13
CA LYS A 100 3.39 -0.45 17.56
C LYS A 100 4.54 0.52 17.26
N GLN A 101 4.44 1.26 16.15
CA GLN A 101 5.45 2.22 15.73
C GLN A 101 5.23 3.64 16.28
N GLY A 102 4.14 3.89 17.02
CA GLY A 102 3.81 5.23 17.53
C GLY A 102 3.35 6.21 16.46
N HIS A 103 2.80 5.74 15.34
CA HIS A 103 2.37 6.56 14.21
C HIS A 103 0.98 7.16 14.43
N GLU A 104 0.86 8.08 15.38
CA GLU A 104 -0.41 8.65 15.87
C GLU A 104 -1.33 9.15 14.75
N ASN A 105 -0.77 9.83 13.74
CA ASN A 105 -1.55 10.34 12.60
C ASN A 105 -2.24 9.21 11.82
N VAL A 106 -1.52 8.12 11.55
CA VAL A 106 -2.07 6.95 10.87
C VAL A 106 -3.04 6.21 11.78
N VAL A 107 -2.72 6.07 13.08
CA VAL A 107 -3.62 5.46 14.07
C VAL A 107 -4.97 6.17 14.08
N ARG A 108 -4.98 7.51 14.13
CA ARG A 108 -6.21 8.30 14.09
C ARG A 108 -7.01 8.02 12.82
N ILE A 109 -6.38 8.10 11.65
CA ILE A 109 -7.03 7.88 10.35
C ILE A 109 -7.63 6.47 10.26
N LEU A 110 -6.88 5.44 10.67
CA LEU A 110 -7.34 4.05 10.61
C LEU A 110 -8.42 3.73 11.65
N SER A 111 -8.47 4.47 12.76
CA SER A 111 -9.51 4.32 13.79
C SER A 111 -10.82 5.01 13.39
N GLU A 112 -10.73 6.07 12.60
CA GLU A 112 -11.88 6.84 12.08
C GLU A 112 -12.41 6.27 10.75
N ALA A 113 -11.66 5.39 10.08
CA ALA A 113 -12.11 4.67 8.89
C ALA A 113 -13.23 3.68 9.26
N ASN A 114 -14.42 3.88 8.68
CA ASN A 114 -15.64 3.12 8.98
C ASN A 114 -15.90 2.04 7.93
#